data_AF-B2AM76-F1
#
_entry.id   AF-B2AM76-F1
#
_cell.length_a   1.000
_cell.length_b   1.000
_cell.length_c   1.000
_cell.angle_alpha   90.00
_cell.angle_beta   90.00
_cell.angle_gamma   90.00
#
_symmetry.space_group_name_H-M   'P 1'
#
loop_
_entity.id
_entity.type
_entity.pdbx_description
1 polymer ?
#
loop_
_entity_poly.entity_id
_entity_poly.type
_entity_poly.pdbx_seq_one_letter_code
_entity_poly.pdbx_strand_id
1 'polypeptide(L)'
;EVVSRPESKTWGLLTLVICFLGAGNGGGVFFPCFGFDMKGEGVRQPGEGEGGGKSIWERLEAKKPLFRDVSSSTGGGASSTDDILGRYSTAIDAPDRPHRGAVLFSVIGGRLSEGINFSDALCRLVLIVGLPYPNLHSPEWKARIEYLESACVARGGSKEEAKVEARGFYENAAMRAVNQSIGRAVRHRGDWSGIVLVDRRYGMERVRGKLPGWIRNGMKGEGMDNRGVAGLMGGLGAFFRGKA
;
A
#
# COMPACT_ATOMS: atom_id res chain seq x y z
N GLU A 1 -9.78 17.11 1.51
CA GLU A 1 -8.68 16.17 1.26
C GLU A 1 -8.27 16.26 -0.20
N VAL A 2 -6.98 16.42 -0.48
CA VAL A 2 -6.48 16.26 -1.86
C VAL A 2 -6.31 14.75 -2.08
N VAL A 3 -7.37 14.11 -2.57
CA VAL A 3 -7.35 12.74 -3.08
C VAL A 3 -6.43 12.75 -4.31
N SER A 4 -5.16 12.37 -4.13
CA SER A 4 -4.22 12.31 -5.24
C SER A 4 -4.62 11.17 -6.17
N ARG A 5 -5.11 11.50 -7.38
CA ARG A 5 -5.41 10.49 -8.38
C ARG A 5 -4.10 9.78 -8.78
N PRO A 6 -4.03 8.44 -8.72
CA PRO A 6 -2.91 7.71 -9.30
C PRO A 6 -2.74 8.06 -10.79
N GLU A 7 -1.51 8.37 -11.19
CA GLU A 7 -1.15 8.48 -12.60
C GLU A 7 -1.43 7.13 -13.32
N SER A 8 -1.71 7.18 -14.62
CA SER A 8 -1.96 5.99 -15.46
C SER A 8 -0.89 4.90 -15.33
N LYS A 9 0.35 5.31 -15.04
CA LYS A 9 1.50 4.42 -14.80
C LYS A 9 1.34 3.54 -13.57
N THR A 10 0.72 4.05 -12.49
CA THR A 10 0.48 3.30 -11.24
C THR A 10 -0.55 2.19 -11.45
N TRP A 11 -1.62 2.47 -12.21
CA TRP A 11 -2.59 1.45 -12.60
C TRP A 11 -1.98 0.40 -13.52
N GLY A 12 -1.16 0.81 -14.50
CA GLY A 12 -0.43 -0.14 -15.35
C GLY A 12 0.50 -1.06 -14.55
N LEU A 13 1.25 -0.51 -13.59
CA LEU A 13 2.07 -1.29 -12.67
C LEU A 13 1.21 -2.28 -11.86
N LEU A 14 0.10 -1.79 -11.29
CA LEU A 14 -0.82 -2.61 -10.50
C LEU A 14 -1.38 -3.78 -11.33
N THR A 15 -1.80 -3.52 -12.57
CA THR A 15 -2.26 -4.56 -13.50
C THR A 15 -1.18 -5.59 -13.74
N LEU A 16 0.06 -5.15 -14.01
CA LEU A 16 1.17 -6.06 -14.25
C LEU A 16 1.50 -6.89 -13.00
N VAL A 17 1.51 -6.29 -11.81
CA VAL A 17 1.80 -7.00 -10.54
C VAL A 17 0.74 -8.06 -10.27
N ILE A 18 -0.55 -7.70 -10.40
CA ILE A 18 -1.66 -8.63 -10.14
C ILE A 18 -1.69 -9.75 -11.20
N CYS A 19 -1.50 -9.43 -12.47
CA CYS A 19 -1.40 -10.41 -13.55
C CYS A 19 -0.23 -11.39 -13.34
N PHE A 20 0.93 -10.88 -12.92
CA PHE A 20 2.12 -11.70 -12.67
C PHE A 20 1.90 -12.70 -11.52
N LEU A 21 1.25 -12.27 -10.43
CA LEU A 21 0.96 -13.13 -9.28
C LEU A 21 -0.22 -14.08 -9.51
N GLY A 22 -1.03 -13.84 -10.54
CA GLY A 22 -2.09 -14.75 -10.97
C GLY A 22 -1.58 -16.03 -11.62
N ALA A 23 -0.30 -16.12 -11.95
CA ALA A 23 0.26 -17.22 -12.73
C ALA A 23 0.77 -18.43 -11.91
N GLY A 24 0.69 -18.45 -10.57
CA GLY A 24 1.11 -19.67 -9.86
C GLY A 24 1.13 -19.69 -8.33
N ASN A 25 1.06 -18.56 -7.63
CA ASN A 25 1.26 -18.53 -6.19
C ASN A 25 -0.06 -18.18 -5.48
N GLY A 26 -0.65 -19.17 -4.79
CA GLY A 26 -1.97 -19.09 -4.15
C GLY A 26 -2.05 -18.26 -2.87
N GLY A 27 -1.54 -17.03 -2.93
CA GLY A 27 -1.60 -16.09 -1.81
C GLY A 27 -2.51 -14.89 -2.09
N GLY A 28 -3.00 -14.30 -1.01
CA GLY A 28 -3.67 -13.01 -1.01
C GLY A 28 -2.71 -11.85 -1.29
N VAL A 29 -3.17 -10.87 -2.07
CA VAL A 29 -2.46 -9.59 -2.29
C VAL A 29 -3.19 -8.51 -1.52
N PHE A 30 -2.50 -7.90 -0.56
CA PHE A 30 -3.02 -6.78 0.22
C PHE A 30 -2.48 -5.47 -0.36
N PHE A 31 -3.39 -4.57 -0.71
CA PHE A 31 -3.08 -3.27 -1.29
C PHE A 31 -3.50 -2.14 -0.35
N PRO A 32 -2.65 -1.78 0.62
CA PRO A 32 -2.81 -0.57 1.40
C PRO A 32 -2.42 0.65 0.57
N CYS A 33 -3.37 1.55 0.37
CA CYS A 33 -3.19 2.74 -0.46
C CYS A 33 -3.61 4.02 0.28
N PHE A 34 -2.97 5.15 -0.02
CA PHE A 34 -3.32 6.42 0.61
C PHE A 34 -4.25 7.25 -0.28
N GLY A 35 -5.42 7.64 0.25
CA GLY A 35 -6.30 8.62 -0.40
C GLY A 35 -6.77 8.22 -1.80
N PHE A 36 -6.87 6.92 -2.09
CA PHE A 36 -7.49 6.45 -3.32
C PHE A 36 -9.00 6.39 -3.10
N ASP A 37 -9.73 7.28 -3.77
CA ASP A 37 -11.14 7.00 -4.03
C ASP A 37 -11.20 5.91 -5.11
N MET A 38 -11.34 4.66 -4.66
CA MET A 38 -11.62 3.50 -5.52
C MET A 38 -13.11 3.41 -5.89
N LYS A 39 -13.82 4.55 -5.97
CA LYS A 39 -15.02 4.62 -6.80
C LYS A 39 -14.60 4.33 -8.23
N GLY A 40 -14.94 3.12 -8.70
CA GLY A 40 -14.68 2.60 -10.05
C GLY A 40 -15.31 3.41 -11.20
N GLU A 41 -15.71 4.66 -10.97
CA GLU A 41 -16.24 5.57 -11.98
C GLU A 41 -15.15 6.45 -12.62
N GLY A 42 -13.93 6.50 -12.04
CA GLY A 42 -12.93 7.51 -12.41
C GLY A 42 -11.69 7.05 -13.18
N VAL A 43 -11.43 5.74 -13.32
CA VAL A 43 -10.25 5.25 -14.07
C VAL A 43 -10.61 5.08 -15.54
N ARG A 44 -11.08 6.16 -16.17
CA ARG A 44 -11.07 6.30 -17.62
C ARG A 44 -9.74 6.94 -18.00
N GLN A 45 -8.96 6.29 -18.85
CA GLN A 45 -7.72 6.92 -19.33
C GLN A 45 -8.07 8.26 -20.01
N PRO A 46 -7.28 9.33 -19.82
CA PRO A 46 -7.36 10.48 -20.72
C PRO A 46 -6.86 10.02 -22.09
N GLY A 47 -7.77 9.62 -22.97
CA GLY A 47 -7.47 9.05 -24.27
C GLY A 47 -8.41 7.94 -24.77
N GLU A 48 -9.41 7.52 -24.00
CA GLU A 48 -10.48 6.65 -24.53
C GLU A 48 -11.39 7.45 -25.48
N GLY A 49 -10.91 7.64 -26.71
CA GLY A 49 -11.80 7.70 -27.86
C GLY A 49 -12.60 6.41 -27.99
N GLU A 50 -13.67 6.46 -28.76
CA GLU A 50 -14.73 5.47 -28.98
C GLU A 50 -14.26 4.08 -29.52
N GLY A 51 -13.30 3.44 -28.86
CA GLY A 51 -12.86 2.08 -29.11
C GLY A 51 -13.12 1.22 -27.88
N GLY A 52 -14.06 0.27 -27.98
CA GLY A 52 -14.53 -0.61 -26.89
C GLY A 52 -13.49 -1.60 -26.34
N GLY A 53 -12.40 -1.11 -25.75
CA GLY A 53 -11.44 -1.90 -24.99
C GLY A 53 -11.88 -2.08 -23.54
N LYS A 54 -11.68 -3.29 -22.99
CA LYS A 54 -11.95 -3.58 -21.57
C LYS A 54 -11.14 -2.65 -20.65
N SER A 55 -11.80 -2.14 -19.61
CA SER A 55 -11.17 -1.29 -18.59
C SER A 55 -10.07 -2.04 -17.84
N ILE A 56 -9.15 -1.31 -17.20
CA ILE A 56 -8.10 -1.93 -16.36
C ILE A 56 -8.74 -2.77 -15.25
N TRP A 57 -9.85 -2.30 -14.69
CA TRP A 57 -10.57 -2.98 -13.63
C TRP A 57 -11.15 -4.32 -14.11
N GLU A 58 -11.81 -4.35 -15.26
CA GLU A 58 -12.34 -5.57 -15.86
C GLU A 58 -11.26 -6.60 -16.17
N ARG A 59 -10.07 -6.13 -16.60
CA ARG A 59 -8.91 -7.00 -16.83
C ARG A 59 -8.40 -7.62 -15.53
N LEU A 60 -8.45 -6.87 -14.43
CA LEU A 60 -8.06 -7.34 -13.11
C LEU A 60 -9.06 -8.35 -12.54
N GLU A 61 -10.36 -8.05 -12.63
CA GLU A 61 -11.43 -8.96 -12.17
C GLU A 61 -11.45 -10.27 -12.96
N ALA A 62 -11.15 -10.22 -14.26
CA ALA A 62 -10.99 -11.42 -15.08
C ALA A 62 -9.82 -12.31 -14.65
N LYS A 63 -8.86 -11.78 -13.87
CA LYS A 63 -7.67 -12.52 -13.40
C LYS A 63 -7.78 -12.93 -11.94
N LYS A 64 -8.30 -12.08 -11.05
CA LYS A 64 -8.47 -12.40 -9.63
C LYS A 64 -9.73 -11.73 -9.08
N PRO A 65 -10.42 -12.38 -8.11
CA PRO A 65 -11.45 -11.72 -7.33
C PRO A 65 -10.89 -10.48 -6.64
N LEU A 66 -11.57 -9.35 -6.81
CA LEU A 66 -11.21 -8.08 -6.20
C LEU A 66 -12.16 -7.77 -5.04
N PHE A 67 -11.60 -7.44 -3.90
CA PHE A 67 -12.30 -7.02 -2.71
C PHE A 67 -11.86 -5.61 -2.35
N ARG A 68 -12.78 -4.79 -1.83
CA ARG A 68 -12.48 -3.40 -1.47
C ARG A 68 -13.04 -3.07 -0.10
N ASP A 69 -12.23 -2.41 0.70
CA ASP A 69 -12.71 -1.70 1.88
C ASP A 69 -13.44 -0.44 1.44
N VAL A 70 -14.74 -0.34 1.75
CA VAL A 70 -15.47 0.92 1.58
C VAL A 70 -15.50 1.56 2.96
N SER A 71 -14.65 2.56 3.19
CA SER A 71 -14.78 3.43 4.37
C SER A 71 -16.11 4.18 4.25
N SER A 72 -17.19 3.60 4.77
CA SER A 72 -18.48 4.24 4.78
C SER A 72 -18.46 5.37 5.80
N SER A 73 -18.37 6.61 5.31
CA SER A 73 -18.90 7.80 5.99
C SER A 73 -20.45 7.80 6.02
N THR A 74 -21.07 6.63 5.89
CA THR A 74 -22.52 6.42 5.83
C THR A 74 -22.85 5.14 6.60
N GLY A 75 -22.92 5.27 7.93
CA GLY A 75 -23.81 4.52 8.82
C GLY A 75 -23.98 2.99 8.67
N GLY A 76 -22.97 2.22 8.24
CA GLY A 76 -23.08 0.77 8.05
C GLY A 76 -22.05 -0.02 8.86
N GLY A 77 -22.51 -0.90 9.74
CA GLY A 77 -21.77 -1.54 10.83
C GLY A 77 -20.53 -2.38 10.50
N ALA A 78 -19.84 -2.79 11.57
CA ALA A 78 -18.69 -3.71 11.58
C ALA A 78 -18.91 -5.00 10.74
N SER A 79 -20.17 -5.44 10.61
CA SER A 79 -20.59 -6.55 9.74
C SER A 79 -19.98 -6.47 8.35
N SER A 80 -19.99 -5.30 7.70
CA SER A 80 -19.52 -5.17 6.31
C SER A 80 -18.03 -5.50 6.13
N THR A 81 -17.17 -5.18 7.11
CA THR A 81 -15.73 -5.43 7.02
C THR A 81 -15.41 -6.91 7.25
N ASP A 82 -16.03 -7.53 8.26
CA ASP A 82 -15.87 -8.96 8.54
C ASP A 82 -16.43 -9.81 7.41
N ASP A 83 -17.54 -9.38 6.80
CA ASP A 83 -18.11 -10.02 5.62
C ASP A 83 -17.15 -9.97 4.41
N ILE A 84 -16.50 -8.81 4.17
CA ILE A 84 -15.48 -8.68 3.11
C ILE A 84 -14.30 -9.62 3.37
N LEU A 85 -13.82 -9.69 4.61
CA LEU A 85 -12.73 -10.60 4.99
C LEU A 85 -13.09 -12.06 4.84
N GLY A 86 -14.29 -12.46 5.29
CA GLY A 86 -14.75 -13.84 5.16
C GLY A 86 -14.78 -14.27 3.70
N ARG A 87 -15.32 -13.41 2.83
CA ARG A 87 -15.34 -13.65 1.38
C ARG A 87 -13.93 -13.67 0.77
N TYR A 88 -13.04 -12.80 1.22
CA TYR A 88 -11.64 -12.77 0.79
C TYR A 88 -10.88 -14.04 1.18
N SER A 89 -10.99 -14.49 2.43
CA SER A 89 -10.38 -15.74 2.90
C SER A 89 -10.90 -16.93 2.10
N THR A 90 -12.23 -17.02 1.94
CA THR A 90 -12.85 -18.09 1.15
C THR A 90 -12.37 -18.10 -0.29
N ALA A 91 -12.15 -16.92 -0.89
CA ALA A 91 -11.65 -16.81 -2.25
C ALA A 91 -10.16 -17.23 -2.38
N ILE A 92 -9.37 -17.11 -1.32
CA ILE A 92 -7.99 -17.59 -1.28
C ILE A 92 -7.93 -19.11 -1.13
N ASP A 93 -8.77 -19.66 -0.24
CA ASP A 93 -8.77 -21.08 0.10
C ASP A 93 -9.49 -21.95 -0.95
N ALA A 94 -10.27 -21.34 -1.86
CA ALA A 94 -11.01 -22.05 -2.89
C ALA A 94 -10.05 -22.88 -3.80
N PRO A 95 -10.13 -24.23 -3.77
CA PRO A 95 -9.16 -25.10 -4.43
C PRO A 95 -9.31 -25.14 -5.96
N ASP A 96 -10.45 -24.68 -6.50
CA ASP A 96 -10.93 -25.07 -7.83
C ASP A 96 -11.14 -23.87 -8.78
N ARG A 97 -10.14 -22.98 -8.86
CA ARG A 97 -10.16 -21.88 -9.85
C ARG A 97 -8.95 -21.93 -10.76
N PRO A 98 -9.09 -21.53 -12.05
CA PRO A 98 -7.96 -21.31 -12.95
C PRO A 98 -7.01 -20.19 -12.47
N HIS A 99 -7.40 -19.47 -11.41
CA HIS A 99 -6.66 -18.37 -10.80
C HIS A 99 -6.61 -18.56 -9.29
N ARG A 100 -5.42 -18.84 -8.74
CA ARG A 100 -5.22 -18.98 -7.29
C ARG A 100 -5.07 -17.61 -6.62
N GLY A 101 -5.78 -17.39 -5.51
CA GLY A 101 -5.69 -16.19 -4.65
C GLY A 101 -6.65 -15.04 -5.00
N ALA A 102 -6.61 -13.98 -4.21
CA ALA A 102 -7.48 -12.80 -4.31
C ALA A 102 -6.71 -11.49 -4.06
N VAL A 103 -7.32 -10.36 -4.41
CA VAL A 103 -6.77 -9.02 -4.14
C VAL A 103 -7.70 -8.26 -3.21
N LEU A 104 -7.15 -7.69 -2.15
CA LEU A 104 -7.87 -6.82 -1.22
C LEU A 104 -7.31 -5.40 -1.28
N PHE A 105 -8.13 -4.46 -1.73
CA PHE A 105 -7.87 -3.03 -1.71
C PHE A 105 -8.32 -2.43 -0.38
N SER A 106 -7.42 -1.73 0.30
CA SER A 106 -7.71 -1.04 1.57
C SER A 106 -6.98 0.29 1.66
N VAL A 107 -7.45 1.17 2.53
CA VAL A 107 -6.84 2.48 2.78
C VAL A 107 -5.93 2.38 4.01
N ILE A 108 -4.71 2.93 3.93
CA ILE A 108 -3.81 3.03 5.09
C ILE A 108 -4.45 3.94 6.16
N GLY A 109 -4.52 3.45 7.39
CA GLY A 109 -5.22 4.10 8.49
C GLY A 109 -6.72 3.80 8.53
N GLY A 110 -7.23 2.96 7.63
CA GLY A 110 -8.58 2.42 7.68
C GLY A 110 -8.66 1.15 8.55
N ARG A 111 -9.90 0.73 8.86
CA ARG A 111 -10.20 -0.43 9.72
C ARG A 111 -9.45 -1.70 9.31
N LEU A 112 -9.41 -2.01 8.01
CA LEU A 112 -8.75 -3.20 7.48
C LEU A 112 -7.22 -3.15 7.58
N SER A 113 -6.62 -1.96 7.55
CA SER A 113 -5.17 -1.78 7.62
C SER A 113 -4.61 -1.72 9.05
N GLU A 114 -5.45 -1.41 10.04
CA GLU A 114 -5.06 -1.24 11.43
C GLU A 114 -5.52 -2.40 12.32
N GLY A 115 -6.80 -2.77 12.24
CA GLY A 115 -7.48 -3.68 13.17
C GLY A 115 -7.44 -5.15 12.79
N ILE A 116 -6.99 -5.46 11.57
CA ILE A 116 -7.01 -6.82 11.04
C ILE A 116 -5.59 -7.31 10.80
N ASN A 117 -5.37 -8.55 11.20
CA ASN A 117 -4.12 -9.24 11.00
C ASN A 117 -4.31 -10.07 9.71
N PHE A 118 -3.31 -10.14 8.81
CA PHE A 118 -3.32 -11.08 7.65
C PHE A 118 -2.27 -12.17 7.80
N SER A 119 -2.68 -13.42 8.04
CA SER A 119 -1.77 -14.52 8.41
C SER A 119 -1.50 -15.37 7.20
N ASP A 120 -0.26 -15.85 7.10
CA ASP A 120 0.07 -16.96 6.21
C ASP A 120 -0.41 -16.68 4.77
N ALA A 121 -1.33 -17.50 4.26
CA ALA A 121 -1.85 -17.41 2.91
C ALA A 121 -2.66 -16.12 2.65
N LEU A 122 -3.17 -15.46 3.70
CA LEU A 122 -4.02 -14.27 3.57
C LEU A 122 -3.27 -13.04 3.03
N CYS A 123 -1.94 -12.98 3.16
CA CYS A 123 -1.15 -11.89 2.57
C CYS A 123 0.28 -12.32 2.21
N ARG A 124 0.48 -12.82 0.99
CA ARG A 124 1.81 -13.16 0.45
C ARG A 124 2.47 -12.04 -0.34
N LEU A 125 1.72 -10.98 -0.63
CA LEU A 125 2.26 -9.72 -1.13
C LEU A 125 1.53 -8.54 -0.50
N VAL A 126 2.31 -7.59 0.03
CA VAL A 126 1.86 -6.24 0.35
C VAL A 126 2.37 -5.27 -0.70
N LEU A 127 1.47 -4.49 -1.27
CA LEU A 127 1.80 -3.43 -2.21
C LEU A 127 1.36 -2.08 -1.65
N ILE A 128 2.31 -1.30 -1.15
CA ILE A 128 2.06 0.05 -0.61
C ILE A 128 2.27 1.06 -1.72
N VAL A 129 1.25 1.85 -2.00
CA VAL A 129 1.31 2.88 -3.04
C VAL A 129 1.19 4.27 -2.43
N GLY A 130 2.23 5.07 -2.66
CA GLY A 130 2.37 6.39 -2.08
C GLY A 130 2.84 6.35 -0.62
N LEU A 131 2.87 7.53 0.01
CA LEU A 131 3.10 7.72 1.44
C LEU A 131 1.87 8.37 2.07
N PRO A 132 1.37 7.84 3.20
CA PRO A 132 0.17 8.32 3.87
C PRO A 132 0.45 9.57 4.71
N TYR A 133 0.82 10.64 4.02
CA TYR A 133 1.11 11.90 4.68
C TYR A 133 -0.16 12.54 5.22
N PRO A 134 -0.17 12.94 6.50
CA PRO A 134 -1.32 13.64 7.05
C PRO A 134 -1.61 14.97 6.33
N ASN A 135 -2.84 15.47 6.42
CA ASN A 135 -3.16 16.76 5.83
C ASN A 135 -2.57 17.90 6.66
N LEU A 136 -1.51 18.55 6.17
CA LEU A 136 -0.87 19.72 6.81
C LEU A 136 -1.84 20.89 7.03
N HIS A 137 -2.91 20.98 6.25
CA HIS A 137 -3.88 22.07 6.41
C HIS A 137 -4.89 21.83 7.53
N SER A 138 -4.92 20.63 8.13
CA SER A 138 -5.83 20.36 9.24
C SER A 138 -5.43 21.18 10.47
N PRO A 139 -6.40 21.66 11.27
CA PRO A 139 -6.11 22.46 12.46
C PRO A 139 -5.25 21.68 13.47
N GLU A 140 -5.49 20.38 13.61
CA GLU A 140 -4.72 19.49 14.48
C GLU A 140 -3.24 19.41 14.06
N TRP A 141 -2.96 19.27 12.77
CA TRP A 141 -1.57 19.20 12.28
C TRP A 141 -0.88 20.56 12.34
N LYS A 142 -1.57 21.66 12.04
CA LYS A 142 -1.03 23.01 12.22
C LYS A 142 -0.61 23.25 13.68
N ALA A 143 -1.50 22.94 14.63
CA ALA A 143 -1.22 23.12 16.05
C ALA A 143 -0.05 22.26 16.53
N ARG A 144 0.05 20.99 16.06
CA ARG A 144 1.19 20.12 16.39
C ARG A 144 2.52 20.66 15.86
N ILE A 145 2.53 21.14 14.62
CA ILE A 145 3.75 21.68 14.00
C ILE A 145 4.17 22.96 14.73
N GLU A 146 3.24 23.87 15.00
CA GLU A 146 3.50 25.10 15.75
C GLU A 146 4.02 24.81 17.17
N TYR A 147 3.44 23.82 17.85
CA TYR A 147 3.93 23.37 19.15
C TYR A 147 5.36 22.81 19.07
N LEU A 148 5.67 21.98 18.07
CA LEU A 148 7.02 21.42 17.91
C LEU A 148 8.05 22.51 17.60
N GLU A 149 7.69 23.45 16.72
CA GLU A 149 8.58 24.55 16.36
C GLU A 149 8.86 25.47 17.56
N SER A 150 7.81 25.87 18.28
CA SER A 150 7.95 26.69 19.49
C SER A 150 8.70 25.97 20.62
N ALA A 151 8.44 24.68 20.82
CA ALA A 151 9.15 23.87 21.81
C ALA A 151 10.65 23.71 21.48
N CYS A 152 11.02 23.60 20.21
CA CYS A 152 12.41 23.53 19.78
C CYS A 152 13.16 24.84 20.07
N VAL A 153 12.53 25.98 19.73
CA VAL A 153 13.08 27.32 20.03
C VAL A 153 13.17 27.56 21.54
N ALA A 154 12.18 27.13 22.33
CA ALA A 154 12.20 27.23 23.79
C ALA A 154 13.33 26.41 24.43
N ARG A 155 13.79 25.33 23.78
CA ARG A 155 14.96 24.54 24.20
C ARG A 155 16.29 25.15 23.77
N GLY A 156 16.29 26.32 23.13
CA GLY A 156 17.48 27.00 22.63
C GLY A 156 17.88 26.62 21.20
N GLY A 157 17.04 25.89 20.47
CA GLY A 157 17.27 25.58 19.05
C GLY A 157 16.99 26.77 18.12
N SER A 158 17.60 26.73 16.94
CA SER A 158 17.34 27.67 15.84
C SER A 158 15.97 27.42 15.17
N LYS A 159 15.49 28.40 14.41
CA LYS A 159 14.26 28.24 13.61
C LYS A 159 14.41 27.18 12.52
N GLU A 160 15.62 27.00 12.01
CA GLU A 160 15.96 26.00 11.00
C GLU A 160 15.87 24.59 11.59
N GLU A 161 16.43 24.37 12.78
CA GLU A 161 16.33 23.10 13.50
C GLU A 161 14.88 22.76 13.86
N ALA A 162 14.11 23.75 14.30
CA ALA A 162 12.68 23.62 14.58
C ALA A 162 11.90 23.09 13.37
N LYS A 163 12.15 23.63 12.17
CA LYS A 163 11.51 23.16 10.92
C LYS A 163 11.94 21.75 10.54
N VAL A 164 13.21 21.40 10.75
CA VAL A 164 13.72 20.05 10.49
C VAL A 164 13.06 19.04 11.42
N GLU A 165 12.92 19.35 12.71
CA GLU A 165 12.24 18.52 13.70
C GLU A 165 10.76 18.32 13.35
N ALA A 166 10.05 19.41 13.03
CA ALA A 166 8.64 19.39 12.63
C ALA A 166 8.42 18.55 11.36
N ARG A 167 9.30 18.71 10.36
CA ARG A 167 9.29 17.86 9.15
C ARG A 167 9.56 16.40 9.49
N GLY A 168 10.53 16.12 10.36
CA GLY A 168 10.84 14.77 10.83
C GLY A 168 9.63 14.11 11.49
N PHE A 169 8.92 14.85 12.35
CA PHE A 169 7.69 14.40 12.99
C PHE A 169 6.59 14.07 11.97
N TYR A 170 6.39 14.96 10.99
CA TYR A 170 5.42 14.75 9.90
C TYR A 170 5.73 13.48 9.07
N GLU A 171 7.00 13.27 8.73
CA GLU A 171 7.45 12.06 8.04
C GLU A 171 7.32 10.80 8.91
N ASN A 172 7.59 10.90 10.21
CA ASN A 172 7.41 9.80 11.15
C ASN A 172 5.95 9.37 11.25
N ALA A 173 4.99 10.31 11.21
CA ALA A 173 3.58 10.00 11.21
C ALA A 173 3.19 9.13 10.01
N ALA A 174 3.61 9.51 8.81
CA ALA A 174 3.36 8.72 7.60
C ALA A 174 4.02 7.33 7.68
N MET A 175 5.29 7.28 8.10
CA MET A 175 6.03 6.02 8.18
C MET A 175 5.53 5.08 9.27
N ARG A 176 4.97 5.59 10.36
CA ARG A 176 4.28 4.77 11.37
C ARG A 176 3.12 4.01 10.76
N ALA A 177 2.27 4.68 9.98
CA ALA A 177 1.13 4.04 9.33
C ALA A 177 1.57 2.98 8.31
N VAL A 178 2.59 3.29 7.48
CA VAL A 178 3.22 2.32 6.55
C VAL A 178 3.74 1.09 7.30
N ASN A 179 4.57 1.31 8.33
CA ASN A 179 5.21 0.23 9.08
C ASN A 179 4.18 -0.63 9.82
N GLN A 180 3.09 -0.03 10.32
CA GLN A 180 1.97 -0.77 10.90
C GLN A 180 1.32 -1.67 9.85
N SER A 181 0.99 -1.14 8.66
CA SER A 181 0.39 -1.95 7.59
C SER A 181 1.30 -3.11 7.16
N ILE A 182 2.61 -2.90 7.06
CA ILE A 182 3.57 -3.98 6.75
C ILE A 182 3.60 -5.03 7.86
N GLY A 183 3.62 -4.59 9.13
CA GLY A 183 3.65 -5.48 10.29
C GLY A 183 2.42 -6.39 10.41
N ARG A 184 1.28 -6.02 9.78
CA ARG A 184 0.09 -6.89 9.70
C ARG A 184 0.21 -8.05 8.72
N ALA A 185 1.16 -7.98 7.80
CA ALA A 185 1.36 -8.99 6.76
C ALA A 185 2.53 -9.94 7.01
N VAL A 186 3.47 -9.58 7.90
CA VAL A 186 4.58 -10.46 8.31
C VAL A 186 4.59 -10.51 9.84
N ARG A 187 4.09 -11.62 10.40
CA ARG A 187 3.73 -11.66 11.82
C ARG A 187 4.69 -12.42 12.72
N HIS A 188 5.29 -13.49 12.22
CA HIS A 188 6.19 -14.34 12.99
C HIS A 188 7.40 -14.76 12.16
N ARG A 189 8.41 -15.32 12.83
CA ARG A 189 9.69 -15.72 12.22
C ARG A 189 9.55 -16.71 11.05
N GLY A 190 8.48 -17.50 11.04
CA GLY A 190 8.17 -18.48 9.98
C GLY A 190 7.31 -17.92 8.85
N ASP A 191 6.78 -16.70 8.99
CA ASP A 191 5.91 -16.09 7.99
C ASP A 191 6.72 -15.32 6.94
N TRP A 192 6.19 -15.25 5.73
CA TRP A 192 6.82 -14.52 4.64
C TRP A 192 5.78 -13.83 3.77
N SER A 193 6.12 -12.61 3.37
CA SER A 193 5.35 -11.81 2.43
C SER A 193 6.32 -10.99 1.59
N GLY A 194 6.05 -10.87 0.29
CA GLY A 194 6.71 -9.88 -0.54
C GLY A 194 6.23 -8.49 -0.14
N ILE A 195 7.13 -7.51 -0.07
CA ILE A 195 6.78 -6.11 0.20
C ILE A 195 7.24 -5.28 -0.98
N VAL A 196 6.31 -4.55 -1.58
CA VAL A 196 6.58 -3.63 -2.69
C VAL A 196 6.13 -2.23 -2.29
N LEU A 197 7.08 -1.30 -2.32
CA LEU A 197 6.85 0.10 -2.00
C LEU A 197 6.90 0.92 -3.29
N VAL A 198 5.78 1.56 -3.66
CA VAL A 198 5.63 2.31 -4.91
C VAL A 198 5.54 3.79 -4.60
N ASP A 199 6.71 4.41 -4.40
CA ASP A 199 6.89 5.86 -4.35
C ASP A 199 8.38 6.18 -4.47
N ARG A 200 8.76 7.18 -5.27
CA ARG A 200 10.17 7.61 -5.39
C ARG A 200 10.76 8.02 -4.03
N ARG A 201 9.93 8.55 -3.12
CA ARG A 201 10.35 9.02 -1.79
C ARG A 201 10.91 7.89 -0.93
N TYR A 202 10.52 6.63 -1.14
CA TYR A 202 11.11 5.49 -0.43
C TYR A 202 12.60 5.27 -0.74
N GLY A 203 13.10 5.78 -1.88
CA GLY A 203 14.52 5.79 -2.21
C GLY A 203 15.33 6.87 -1.49
N MET A 204 14.68 7.88 -0.90
CA MET A 204 15.36 8.95 -0.18
C MET A 204 15.79 8.47 1.21
N GLU A 205 17.03 8.72 1.61
CA GLU A 205 17.58 8.24 2.88
C GLU A 205 16.75 8.64 4.10
N ARG A 206 16.18 9.87 4.11
CA ARG A 206 15.30 10.35 5.19
C ARG A 206 14.04 9.50 5.39
N VAL A 207 13.52 8.86 4.34
CA VAL A 207 12.33 8.00 4.38
C VAL A 207 12.76 6.54 4.57
N ARG A 208 13.76 6.10 3.81
CA ARG A 208 14.32 4.76 3.90
C ARG A 208 14.82 4.46 5.32
N GLY A 209 15.48 5.42 5.96
CA GLY A 209 15.98 5.31 7.34
C GLY A 209 14.88 5.11 8.39
N LYS A 210 13.62 5.43 8.07
CA LYS A 210 12.45 5.23 8.95
C LYS A 210 11.80 3.86 8.79
N LEU A 211 12.27 3.03 7.87
CA LEU A 211 11.84 1.63 7.74
C LEU A 211 12.57 0.76 8.78
N PRO A 212 11.92 -0.29 9.31
CA PRO A 212 12.54 -1.29 10.16
C PRO A 212 13.81 -1.88 9.53
N GLY A 213 14.81 -2.19 10.36
CA GLY A 213 16.09 -2.75 9.91
C GLY A 213 15.94 -4.00 9.05
N TRP A 214 15.02 -4.91 9.39
CA TRP A 214 14.78 -6.13 8.62
C TRP A 214 14.24 -5.86 7.20
N ILE A 215 13.45 -4.79 7.01
CA ILE A 215 12.99 -4.36 5.68
C ILE A 215 14.16 -3.74 4.92
N ARG A 216 14.90 -2.83 5.54
CA ARG A 216 16.05 -2.14 4.93
C ARG A 216 17.11 -3.15 4.46
N ASN A 217 17.39 -4.17 5.26
CA ASN A 217 18.34 -5.23 4.92
C ASN A 217 17.83 -6.14 3.78
N GLY A 218 16.52 -6.31 3.66
CA GLY A 218 15.87 -7.07 2.58
C GLY A 218 15.74 -6.27 1.27
N MET A 219 15.86 -4.94 1.33
CA MET A 219 15.94 -4.11 0.13
C MET A 219 17.28 -4.40 -0.57
N LYS A 220 17.24 -5.13 -1.68
CA LYS A 220 18.42 -5.30 -2.53
C LYS A 220 18.89 -3.91 -2.96
N GLY A 221 20.12 -3.56 -2.56
CA GLY A 221 20.72 -2.24 -2.77
C GLY A 221 20.60 -1.76 -4.22
N GLU A 222 20.22 -0.50 -4.36
CA GLU A 222 20.49 0.39 -5.52
C GLU A 222 20.12 -0.12 -6.93
N GLY A 223 19.16 -1.05 -7.04
CA GLY A 223 18.84 -1.67 -8.34
C GLY A 223 17.45 -1.39 -8.92
N MET A 224 16.58 -0.65 -8.22
CA MET A 224 15.22 -0.37 -8.74
C MET A 224 15.23 0.75 -9.80
N ASP A 225 16.20 1.66 -9.71
CA ASP A 225 16.19 2.89 -10.50
C ASP A 225 16.54 2.64 -11.98
N ASN A 226 17.28 1.57 -12.31
CA ASN A 226 17.72 1.29 -13.69
C ASN A 226 16.95 0.17 -14.42
N ARG A 227 16.23 -0.71 -13.73
CA ARG A 227 15.48 -1.82 -14.39
C ARG A 227 13.96 -1.62 -14.40
N GLY A 228 13.46 -0.62 -13.69
CA GLY A 228 12.04 -0.28 -13.64
C GLY A 228 11.14 -1.46 -13.29
N VAL A 229 9.95 -1.48 -13.88
CA VAL A 229 8.91 -2.49 -13.62
C VAL A 229 9.36 -3.91 -13.99
N ALA A 230 10.15 -4.07 -15.07
CA ALA A 230 10.64 -5.37 -15.50
C ALA A 230 11.58 -6.00 -14.46
N GLY A 231 12.48 -5.19 -13.88
CA GLY A 231 13.35 -5.63 -12.79
C GLY A 231 12.58 -6.06 -11.55
N LEU A 232 11.54 -5.29 -11.18
CA LEU A 232 10.64 -5.63 -10.08
C LEU A 232 9.96 -6.99 -10.31
N MET A 233 9.41 -7.23 -11.51
CA MET A 233 8.75 -8.50 -11.82
C MET A 233 9.71 -9.69 -11.79
N GLY A 234 10.91 -9.54 -12.34
CA GLY A 234 11.94 -10.57 -12.27
C GLY A 234 12.32 -10.89 -10.82
N GLY A 235 12.48 -9.85 -9.99
CA GLY A 235 12.79 -9.97 -8.57
C GLY A 235 11.69 -10.66 -7.77
N LEU A 236 10.43 -10.25 -7.97
CA LEU A 236 9.26 -10.89 -7.35
C LEU A 236 9.16 -12.36 -7.79
N GLY A 237 9.31 -12.65 -9.08
CA GLY A 237 9.29 -14.01 -9.61
C GLY A 237 10.31 -14.92 -8.95
N ALA A 238 11.55 -14.45 -8.81
CA ALA A 238 12.61 -15.20 -8.13
C ALA A 238 12.32 -15.39 -6.64
N PHE A 239 11.79 -14.35 -5.96
CA PHE A 239 11.41 -14.43 -4.56
C PHE A 239 10.34 -15.49 -4.31
N PHE A 240 9.23 -15.45 -5.07
CA PHE A 240 8.14 -16.40 -4.88
C PHE A 240 8.54 -17.83 -5.25
N ARG A 241 9.33 -18.04 -6.32
CA ARG A 241 9.84 -19.38 -6.66
C ARG A 241 10.75 -19.97 -5.59
N GLY A 242 11.47 -19.14 -4.84
CA GLY A 242 12.30 -19.61 -3.72
C GLY A 242 11.51 -19.86 -2.43
N LYS A 243 10.20 -19.61 -2.44
CA LYS A 243 9.30 -19.79 -1.29
C LYS A 243 8.17 -20.79 -1.54
N ALA A 244 7.90 -21.14 -2.80
CA ALA A 244 7.07 -22.25 -3.22
C ALA A 244 7.83 -23.58 -3.06
#